data_AF-A0A9X3KHA5-F1
#
_entry.id   AF-A0A9X3KHA5-F1
#
_cell.length_a   1.000
_cell.length_b   1.000
_cell.length_c   1.000
_cell.angle_alpha   90.00
_cell.angle_beta   90.00
_cell.angle_gamma   90.00
#
_symmetry.space_group_name_H-M   'P 1'
#
loop_
_entity.id
_entity.type
_entity.pdbx_description
1 polymer ?
#
loop_
_entity_poly.entity_id
_entity_poly.type
_entity_poly.pdbx_seq_one_letter_code
_entity_poly.pdbx_strand_id
1 'polypeptide(L)'
;MELSKLDMMGSRTLSRRGLLKGALGAAVTAGIGGAWTGPSLASGFTADRSFKIGFIAPLTGPISPEGEAMRRGLELGLAKINALGGLGGKPVEMVTQDNQSQPSMASMLAKKFIQQEKVDLIVGTVTYDETTAVRGIASIYGTPFVQLEAGNYAAAGNEADSCGGSMIPLGETVLQMVDPIIPFMTSRFGKKWAFVGSDYQFPRDYTDYAKVKLVAAGGMVVAEEFAPLGTGDWSSVVSKLKAAAPDIVLSSVVGGDAIAFIKAADSLGLLAKTKITGISLQPEFYPALGSAVDGQFTVARYTPEINNERNAEFIREYNKAHGDGPIPSVASAAFDCWNFIRAAVQRAGSFDADKVLSAFDDLEVQSILSEDALKVAPASRAVDYPMYVCEILPGGTWKIAESAGVLPSGLTC
;
A
#
# COMPACT_ATOMS: atom_id res chain seq x y z
N MET A 1 38.23 -61.70 -36.65
CA MET A 1 39.39 -60.93 -37.12
C MET A 1 39.71 -59.96 -35.99
N GLU A 2 40.84 -60.17 -35.30
CA GLU A 2 41.48 -59.39 -34.21
C GLU A 2 40.58 -58.70 -33.13
N LEU A 3 40.60 -58.99 -31.81
CA LEU A 3 41.67 -59.29 -30.82
C LEU A 3 42.61 -58.09 -30.58
N SER A 4 43.15 -57.75 -29.39
CA SER A 4 43.06 -58.21 -27.97
C SER A 4 43.65 -57.08 -27.07
N LYS A 5 43.57 -56.97 -25.73
CA LYS A 5 43.24 -57.83 -24.55
C LYS A 5 42.22 -57.07 -23.65
N LEU A 6 41.61 -57.52 -22.54
CA LEU A 6 41.86 -58.52 -21.47
C LEU A 6 42.83 -58.11 -20.32
N ASP A 7 42.32 -58.20 -19.08
CA ASP A 7 43.00 -58.44 -17.78
C ASP A 7 44.09 -57.46 -17.26
N MET A 8 44.45 -57.43 -15.95
CA MET A 8 44.20 -58.41 -14.87
C MET A 8 44.08 -57.76 -13.46
N MET A 9 43.43 -58.46 -12.52
CA MET A 9 43.44 -58.17 -11.08
C MET A 9 44.82 -58.45 -10.43
N GLY A 10 45.17 -57.72 -9.38
CA GLY A 10 46.41 -57.95 -8.61
C GLY A 10 46.36 -57.49 -7.15
N SER A 11 46.00 -58.38 -6.23
CA SER A 11 46.04 -58.14 -4.77
C SER A 11 47.31 -58.73 -4.15
N ARG A 12 47.93 -58.01 -3.19
CA ARG A 12 48.73 -58.61 -2.09
C ARG A 12 49.10 -57.64 -0.94
N THR A 13 48.50 -57.91 0.22
CA THR A 13 49.12 -57.99 1.57
C THR A 13 50.09 -56.89 2.07
N LEU A 14 49.58 -56.09 3.01
CA LEU A 14 50.14 -55.79 4.35
C LEU A 14 51.67 -55.82 4.60
N SER A 15 52.16 -54.75 5.24
CA SER A 15 53.34 -54.77 6.12
C SER A 15 53.06 -54.05 7.43
N ARG A 16 53.60 -54.55 8.56
CA ARG A 16 53.48 -53.98 9.92
C ARG A 16 54.87 -53.76 10.53
N ARG A 17 55.28 -52.50 10.76
CA ARG A 17 56.39 -52.01 11.62
C ARG A 17 56.41 -50.47 11.52
N GLY A 18 56.62 -49.66 12.55
CA GLY A 18 56.68 -49.87 14.01
C GLY A 18 56.14 -48.62 14.73
N LEU A 19 55.49 -48.71 15.89
CA LEU A 19 56.05 -48.87 17.24
C LEU A 19 56.57 -47.55 17.87
N LEU A 20 55.78 -47.06 18.83
CA LEU A 20 55.89 -45.84 19.66
C LEU A 20 57.28 -45.50 20.26
N LYS A 21 57.60 -44.19 20.24
CA LYS A 21 58.37 -43.35 21.21
C LYS A 21 58.63 -41.99 20.53
N GLY A 22 58.58 -40.80 21.17
CA GLY A 22 58.20 -40.41 22.53
C GLY A 22 58.57 -38.93 22.80
N ALA A 23 58.38 -38.47 24.04
CA ALA A 23 58.75 -37.15 24.60
C ALA A 23 57.86 -35.92 24.30
N LEU A 24 57.79 -35.03 25.30
CA LEU A 24 57.12 -33.71 25.27
C LEU A 24 58.01 -32.67 24.58
N GLY A 25 57.39 -31.70 23.92
CA GLY A 25 58.04 -30.46 23.48
C GLY A 25 57.04 -29.31 23.48
N ALA A 26 57.04 -28.49 24.54
CA ALA A 26 56.18 -27.32 24.62
C ALA A 26 56.84 -26.13 23.89
N ALA A 27 56.18 -25.62 22.85
CA ALA A 27 56.57 -24.39 22.17
C ALA A 27 55.30 -23.56 21.89
N VAL A 28 55.15 -22.43 22.58
CA VAL A 28 54.09 -21.46 22.32
C VAL A 28 54.63 -20.40 21.37
N THR A 29 54.09 -20.37 20.15
CA THR A 29 54.20 -19.22 19.23
C THR A 29 52.85 -18.98 18.58
N ALA A 30 52.40 -17.72 18.59
CA ALA A 30 51.08 -17.36 18.13
C ALA A 30 51.01 -17.21 16.60
N GLY A 31 49.98 -17.79 15.98
CA GLY A 31 49.60 -17.54 14.59
C GLY A 31 48.18 -16.98 14.54
N ILE A 32 48.04 -15.65 14.45
CA ILE A 32 46.73 -14.98 14.49
C ILE A 32 46.07 -15.06 13.10
N GLY A 33 45.36 -16.18 12.86
CA GLY A 33 44.41 -16.29 11.75
C GLY A 33 43.13 -15.53 12.10
N GLY A 34 42.98 -14.32 11.58
CA GLY A 34 41.91 -13.39 11.97
C GLY A 34 40.51 -13.83 11.55
N ALA A 35 39.82 -14.59 12.42
CA ALA A 35 38.37 -14.72 12.35
C ALA A 35 37.73 -13.35 12.64
N TRP A 36 37.01 -12.78 11.67
CA TRP A 36 36.22 -11.56 11.85
C TRP A 36 34.95 -11.86 12.66
N THR A 37 35.11 -12.16 13.95
CA THR A 37 34.01 -12.11 14.92
C THR A 37 33.71 -10.64 15.23
N GLY A 38 33.04 -9.97 14.29
CA GLY A 38 32.33 -8.74 14.59
C GLY A 38 31.32 -8.99 15.71
N PRO A 39 30.96 -7.97 16.51
CA PRO A 39 30.01 -8.15 17.60
C PRO A 39 28.69 -8.66 17.02
N SER A 40 28.34 -9.90 17.37
CA SER A 40 26.99 -10.40 17.12
C SER A 40 26.04 -9.57 17.95
N LEU A 41 25.32 -8.65 17.31
CA LEU A 41 24.14 -8.02 17.88
C LEU A 41 23.22 -9.16 18.33
N ALA A 42 23.06 -9.33 19.63
CA ALA A 42 22.18 -10.36 20.18
C ALA A 42 20.77 -10.08 19.66
N SER A 43 20.28 -10.93 18.76
CA SER A 43 19.04 -10.70 18.03
C SER A 43 17.89 -10.49 19.00
N GLY A 44 17.28 -9.31 18.97
CA GLY A 44 16.22 -8.88 19.89
C GLY A 44 14.86 -9.56 19.65
N PHE A 45 14.85 -10.68 18.92
CA PHE A 45 13.73 -11.60 18.76
C PHE A 45 13.75 -12.64 19.90
N THR A 46 13.58 -12.18 21.15
CA THR A 46 13.61 -13.05 22.33
C THR A 46 12.23 -13.63 22.66
N ALA A 47 12.23 -14.88 23.13
CA ALA A 47 11.07 -15.74 23.39
C ALA A 47 10.32 -16.27 22.14
N ASP A 48 9.56 -17.36 22.32
CA ASP A 48 9.02 -18.18 21.23
C ASP A 48 7.72 -17.68 20.58
N ARG A 49 7.36 -16.41 20.80
CA ARG A 49 6.12 -15.84 20.23
C ARG A 49 6.26 -15.49 18.75
N SER A 50 5.12 -15.57 18.07
CA SER A 50 4.85 -14.98 16.76
C SER A 50 4.93 -13.46 16.80
N PHE A 51 5.08 -12.85 15.61
CA PHE A 51 4.78 -11.42 15.41
C PHE A 51 3.29 -11.30 15.11
N LYS A 52 2.54 -10.49 15.88
CA LYS A 52 1.08 -10.46 15.78
C LYS A 52 0.61 -9.09 15.29
N ILE A 53 -0.14 -9.07 14.19
CA ILE A 53 -0.71 -7.85 13.60
C ILE A 53 -2.22 -7.78 13.86
N GLY A 54 -2.71 -6.58 14.18
CA GLY A 54 -4.14 -6.27 14.20
C GLY A 54 -4.54 -5.56 12.91
N PHE A 55 -5.44 -6.14 12.12
CA PHE A 55 -5.98 -5.50 10.91
C PHE A 55 -7.37 -4.90 11.17
N ILE A 56 -7.53 -3.60 10.93
CA ILE A 56 -8.78 -2.83 11.05
C ILE A 56 -9.19 -2.30 9.68
N ALA A 57 -10.39 -2.65 9.22
CA ALA A 57 -10.99 -2.08 8.02
C ALA A 57 -12.53 -2.11 8.09
N PRO A 58 -13.22 -1.31 7.26
CA PRO A 58 -14.63 -1.52 6.97
C PRO A 58 -14.80 -2.78 6.12
N LEU A 59 -15.29 -3.86 6.73
CA LEU A 59 -15.70 -5.08 6.01
C LEU A 59 -17.23 -5.14 5.85
N THR A 60 -17.96 -4.31 6.62
CA THR A 60 -19.37 -3.99 6.39
C THR A 60 -19.60 -2.48 6.32
N GLY A 61 -20.76 -2.08 5.77
CA GLY A 61 -21.10 -0.67 5.50
C GLY A 61 -20.72 -0.21 4.09
N PRO A 62 -20.92 1.09 3.76
CA PRO A 62 -20.78 1.60 2.39
C PRO A 62 -19.35 1.56 1.83
N ILE A 63 -18.35 1.45 2.70
CA ILE A 63 -16.91 1.45 2.37
C ILE A 63 -16.35 -0.01 2.31
N SER A 64 -17.22 -1.02 2.51
CA SER A 64 -16.82 -2.43 2.49
C SER A 64 -16.09 -2.95 1.24
N PRO A 65 -16.28 -2.43 0.00
CA PRO A 65 -15.50 -2.86 -1.15
C PRO A 65 -13.99 -2.64 -0.98
N GLU A 66 -13.61 -1.48 -0.42
CA GLU A 66 -12.21 -1.08 -0.21
C GLU A 66 -11.57 -1.95 0.87
N GLY A 67 -12.23 -2.11 2.02
CA GLY A 67 -11.71 -2.91 3.13
C GLY A 67 -11.60 -4.40 2.81
N GLU A 68 -12.50 -4.95 2.00
CA GLU A 68 -12.39 -6.32 1.48
C GLU A 68 -11.28 -6.46 0.43
N ALA A 69 -11.02 -5.43 -0.38
CA ALA A 69 -9.88 -5.42 -1.30
C ALA A 69 -8.54 -5.33 -0.54
N MET A 70 -8.46 -4.46 0.45
CA MET A 70 -7.37 -4.34 1.42
C MET A 70 -7.12 -5.68 2.14
N ARG A 71 -8.19 -6.37 2.59
CA ARG A 71 -8.10 -7.71 3.18
C ARG A 71 -7.46 -8.74 2.24
N ARG A 72 -7.88 -8.79 0.97
CA ARG A 72 -7.30 -9.70 -0.04
C ARG A 72 -5.80 -9.46 -0.23
N GLY A 73 -5.38 -8.20 -0.34
CA GLY A 73 -3.96 -7.84 -0.46
C GLY A 73 -3.13 -8.24 0.76
N LEU A 74 -3.62 -7.93 1.97
CA LEU A 74 -2.96 -8.28 3.22
C LEU A 74 -2.83 -9.79 3.41
N GLU A 75 -3.87 -10.58 3.13
CA GLU A 75 -3.86 -12.04 3.26
C GLU A 75 -2.89 -12.70 2.28
N LEU A 76 -2.84 -12.22 1.03
CA LEU A 76 -1.89 -12.71 0.02
C LEU A 76 -0.43 -12.40 0.41
N GLY A 77 -0.17 -11.20 0.90
CA GLY A 77 1.16 -10.79 1.39
C GLY A 77 1.58 -11.55 2.66
N LEU A 78 0.66 -11.78 3.59
CA LEU A 78 0.87 -12.57 4.80
C LEU A 78 1.27 -14.01 4.46
N ALA A 79 0.57 -14.64 3.51
CA ALA A 79 0.90 -15.99 3.04
C ALA A 79 2.32 -16.06 2.45
N LYS A 80 2.71 -15.06 1.64
CA LYS A 80 4.07 -14.94 1.08
C LYS A 80 5.13 -14.71 2.16
N ILE A 81 4.89 -13.83 3.12
CA ILE A 81 5.81 -13.58 4.25
C ILE A 81 6.01 -14.85 5.07
N ASN A 82 4.94 -15.56 5.43
CA ASN A 82 5.04 -16.80 6.21
C ASN A 82 5.71 -17.94 5.43
N ALA A 83 5.49 -18.04 4.11
CA ALA A 83 6.21 -18.99 3.25
C ALA A 83 7.73 -18.72 3.18
N LEU A 84 8.16 -17.47 3.39
CA LEU A 84 9.56 -17.06 3.48
C LEU A 84 10.16 -17.19 4.91
N GLY A 85 9.46 -17.86 5.84
CA GLY A 85 9.89 -18.02 7.23
C GLY A 85 9.41 -16.91 8.19
N GLY A 86 8.53 -16.03 7.72
CA GLY A 86 7.91 -14.96 8.51
C GLY A 86 8.84 -13.78 8.75
N LEU A 87 8.72 -13.15 9.93
CA LEU A 87 9.50 -11.99 10.34
C LEU A 87 10.44 -12.40 11.49
N GLY A 88 11.72 -12.03 11.41
CA GLY A 88 12.73 -12.46 12.39
C GLY A 88 12.93 -13.98 12.49
N GLY A 89 12.43 -14.77 11.53
CA GLY A 89 12.36 -16.23 11.60
C GLY A 89 11.22 -16.78 12.47
N LYS A 90 10.23 -15.95 12.80
CA LYS A 90 8.99 -16.33 13.49
C LYS A 90 7.78 -16.12 12.57
N PRO A 91 6.76 -17.00 12.62
CA PRO A 91 5.53 -16.81 11.85
C PRO A 91 4.80 -15.53 12.28
N VAL A 92 4.11 -14.93 11.33
CA VAL A 92 3.22 -13.78 11.54
C VAL A 92 1.78 -14.26 11.68
N GLU A 93 1.12 -13.78 12.72
CA GLU A 93 -0.33 -13.93 12.94
C GLU A 93 -1.04 -12.61 12.61
N MET A 94 -2.24 -12.68 12.05
CA MET A 94 -3.08 -11.51 11.78
C MET A 94 -4.47 -11.72 12.38
N VAL A 95 -4.91 -10.76 13.19
CA VAL A 95 -6.29 -10.71 13.73
C VAL A 95 -7.04 -9.60 13.00
N THR A 96 -8.01 -9.99 12.18
CA THR A 96 -8.88 -9.09 11.42
C THR A 96 -10.10 -8.70 12.25
N GLN A 97 -10.49 -7.42 12.25
CA GLN A 97 -11.76 -6.95 12.83
C GLN A 97 -12.44 -5.92 11.92
N ASP A 98 -13.74 -6.11 11.70
CA ASP A 98 -14.61 -5.18 10.98
C ASP A 98 -14.94 -3.96 11.85
N ASN A 99 -14.65 -2.76 11.37
CA ASN A 99 -15.02 -1.50 12.04
C ASN A 99 -16.42 -0.98 11.64
N GLN A 100 -17.12 -1.65 10.72
CA GLN A 100 -18.47 -1.30 10.26
C GLN A 100 -18.57 0.11 9.65
N SER A 101 -17.51 0.61 9.01
CA SER A 101 -17.37 1.99 8.51
C SER A 101 -17.53 3.06 9.60
N GLN A 102 -17.15 2.77 10.86
CA GLN A 102 -17.31 3.67 12.01
C GLN A 102 -15.98 3.99 12.71
N PRO A 103 -15.52 5.26 12.73
CA PRO A 103 -14.30 5.67 13.44
C PRO A 103 -14.31 5.38 14.95
N SER A 104 -15.48 5.45 15.59
CA SER A 104 -15.67 5.09 17.01
C SER A 104 -15.38 3.61 17.29
N MET A 105 -15.76 2.72 16.36
CA MET A 105 -15.43 1.31 16.41
C MET A 105 -13.94 1.10 16.13
N ALA A 106 -13.34 1.82 15.17
CA ALA A 106 -11.91 1.75 14.87
C ALA A 106 -11.04 2.08 16.11
N SER A 107 -11.37 3.14 16.88
CA SER A 107 -10.77 3.42 18.19
C SER A 107 -10.90 2.25 19.18
N MET A 108 -12.08 1.65 19.28
CA MET A 108 -12.35 0.55 20.20
C MET A 108 -11.54 -0.69 19.84
N LEU A 109 -11.44 -1.01 18.54
CA LEU A 109 -10.70 -2.14 18.00
C LEU A 109 -9.19 -1.96 18.15
N ALA A 110 -8.65 -0.76 17.90
CA ALA A 110 -7.25 -0.45 18.16
C ALA A 110 -6.90 -0.70 19.64
N LYS A 111 -7.75 -0.24 20.57
CA LYS A 111 -7.55 -0.48 22.01
C LYS A 111 -7.68 -1.96 22.36
N LYS A 112 -8.62 -2.70 21.77
CA LYS A 112 -8.73 -4.16 21.92
C LYS A 112 -7.45 -4.86 21.45
N PHE A 113 -6.93 -4.50 20.29
CA PHE A 113 -5.72 -5.11 19.73
C PHE A 113 -4.49 -4.92 20.63
N ILE A 114 -4.29 -3.71 21.14
CA ILE A 114 -3.15 -3.41 22.02
C ILE A 114 -3.34 -4.05 23.40
N GLN A 115 -4.53 -3.91 24.00
CA GLN A 115 -4.74 -4.30 25.40
C GLN A 115 -5.08 -5.79 25.60
N GLN A 116 -5.81 -6.41 24.67
CA GLN A 116 -6.29 -7.79 24.78
C GLN A 116 -5.52 -8.74 23.86
N GLU A 117 -5.46 -8.44 22.55
CA GLU A 117 -4.81 -9.34 21.59
C GLU A 117 -3.28 -9.35 21.67
N LYS A 118 -2.68 -8.29 22.23
CA LYS A 118 -1.22 -8.06 22.30
C LYS A 118 -0.55 -8.04 20.92
N VAL A 119 -1.10 -7.25 20.01
CA VAL A 119 -0.48 -7.02 18.70
C VAL A 119 0.82 -6.22 18.85
N ASP A 120 1.80 -6.52 18.00
CA ASP A 120 3.04 -5.78 17.85
C ASP A 120 2.89 -4.56 16.93
N LEU A 121 1.90 -4.59 16.03
CA LEU A 121 1.66 -3.58 15.01
C LEU A 121 0.18 -3.61 14.57
N ILE A 122 -0.39 -2.46 14.22
CA ILE A 122 -1.72 -2.32 13.63
C ILE A 122 -1.58 -1.99 12.14
N VAL A 123 -2.43 -2.56 11.29
CA VAL A 123 -2.61 -2.18 9.89
C VAL A 123 -4.08 -1.79 9.64
N GLY A 124 -4.31 -0.82 8.77
CA GLY A 124 -5.62 -0.29 8.41
C GLY A 124 -5.40 1.10 7.80
N THR A 125 -6.32 2.06 7.90
CA THR A 125 -7.76 1.89 7.66
C THR A 125 -8.05 2.43 6.25
N VAL A 126 -9.30 2.76 5.89
CA VAL A 126 -9.63 3.33 4.56
C VAL A 126 -9.84 4.84 4.63
N THR A 127 -10.54 5.33 5.65
CA THR A 127 -10.85 6.78 5.77
C THR A 127 -9.86 7.51 6.68
N TYR A 128 -9.79 8.83 6.48
CA TYR A 128 -9.03 9.73 7.35
C TYR A 128 -9.56 9.78 8.79
N ASP A 129 -10.88 9.63 8.98
CA ASP A 129 -11.52 9.71 10.29
C ASP A 129 -11.25 8.42 11.10
N GLU A 130 -11.36 7.25 10.48
CA GLU A 130 -10.92 5.97 11.07
C GLU A 130 -9.43 5.98 11.38
N THR A 131 -8.62 6.52 10.48
CA THR A 131 -7.16 6.64 10.65
C THR A 131 -6.85 7.50 11.86
N THR A 132 -7.47 8.67 11.98
CA THR A 132 -7.27 9.60 13.11
C THR A 132 -7.70 8.95 14.43
N ALA A 133 -8.79 8.18 14.42
CA ALA A 133 -9.27 7.40 15.56
C ALA A 133 -8.29 6.29 15.98
N VAL A 134 -7.74 5.50 15.05
CA VAL A 134 -6.73 4.47 15.34
C VAL A 134 -5.42 5.09 15.80
N ARG A 135 -4.93 6.12 15.09
CA ARG A 135 -3.70 6.87 15.39
C ARG A 135 -3.71 7.45 16.81
N GLY A 136 -4.82 8.05 17.24
CA GLY A 136 -4.95 8.60 18.59
C GLY A 136 -4.77 7.55 19.69
N ILE A 137 -5.27 6.32 19.46
CA ILE A 137 -5.09 5.19 20.39
C ILE A 137 -3.67 4.60 20.28
N ALA A 138 -3.15 4.44 19.06
CA ALA A 138 -1.81 3.92 18.79
C ALA A 138 -0.73 4.75 19.51
N SER A 139 -0.76 6.09 19.37
CA SER A 139 0.19 7.01 20.00
C SER A 139 0.10 7.03 21.54
N ILE A 140 -1.07 6.77 22.14
CA ILE A 140 -1.22 6.66 23.61
C ILE A 140 -0.46 5.43 24.17
N TYR A 141 -0.29 4.39 23.36
CA TYR A 141 0.35 3.14 23.77
C TYR A 141 1.68 2.84 23.05
N GLY A 142 2.22 3.79 22.27
CA GLY A 142 3.44 3.62 21.48
C GLY A 142 3.38 2.51 20.42
N THR A 143 2.19 2.04 20.04
CA THR A 143 2.04 0.87 19.17
C THR A 143 2.14 1.28 17.70
N PRO A 144 3.04 0.70 16.88
CA PRO A 144 3.16 1.02 15.47
C PRO A 144 1.84 0.83 14.71
N PHE A 145 1.45 1.81 13.90
CA PHE A 145 0.25 1.79 13.05
C PHE A 145 0.63 2.12 11.61
N VAL A 146 0.63 1.10 10.74
CA VAL A 146 0.79 1.26 9.30
C VAL A 146 -0.55 1.64 8.69
N GLN A 147 -0.63 2.85 8.17
CA GLN A 147 -1.80 3.34 7.44
C GLN A 147 -1.63 3.08 5.94
N LEU A 148 -2.58 2.35 5.35
CA LEU A 148 -2.58 1.95 3.94
C LEU A 148 -3.25 2.99 3.04
N GLU A 149 -4.30 3.64 3.54
CA GLU A 149 -5.17 4.51 2.74
C GLU A 149 -5.77 5.63 3.61
N ALA A 150 -5.46 6.88 3.26
CA ALA A 150 -5.93 8.15 3.82
C ALA A 150 -4.96 9.26 3.39
N GLY A 151 -5.27 10.00 2.31
CA GLY A 151 -4.31 10.94 1.72
C GLY A 151 -4.21 12.33 2.36
N ASN A 152 -4.89 12.58 3.48
CA ASN A 152 -5.40 13.92 3.80
C ASN A 152 -4.42 14.88 4.50
N TYR A 153 -3.31 14.38 5.07
CA TYR A 153 -2.54 15.09 6.10
C TYR A 153 -2.00 16.45 5.70
N ALA A 154 -1.40 16.54 4.50
CA ALA A 154 -0.81 17.78 3.99
C ALA A 154 -1.86 18.81 3.55
N ALA A 155 -3.06 18.36 3.15
CA ALA A 155 -4.15 19.26 2.77
C ALA A 155 -4.89 19.81 4.00
N ALA A 156 -5.05 18.98 5.04
CA ALA A 156 -5.72 19.35 6.29
C ALA A 156 -4.85 20.18 7.27
N GLY A 157 -3.58 20.47 6.93
CA GLY A 157 -2.65 21.23 7.77
C GLY A 157 -2.19 20.52 9.06
N ASN A 158 -2.54 19.25 9.23
CA ASN A 158 -2.23 18.44 10.42
C ASN A 158 -0.86 17.73 10.31
N GLU A 159 0.13 18.43 9.75
CA GLU A 159 1.49 17.92 9.48
C GLU A 159 2.14 17.33 10.75
N ALA A 160 2.09 18.10 11.85
CA ALA A 160 2.72 17.77 13.12
C ALA A 160 2.30 16.43 13.74
N ASP A 161 1.09 15.93 13.45
CA ASP A 161 0.59 14.66 13.99
C ASP A 161 1.28 13.42 13.37
N SER A 162 1.96 13.60 12.23
CA SER A 162 2.69 12.51 11.54
C SER A 162 4.17 12.47 11.97
N CYS A 163 4.68 13.51 12.60
CA CYS A 163 6.09 13.68 12.90
C CYS A 163 6.53 12.88 14.14
N GLY A 164 7.17 11.74 13.92
CA GLY A 164 7.74 10.88 14.96
C GLY A 164 6.71 10.08 15.79
N GLY A 165 5.41 10.35 15.63
CA GLY A 165 4.32 9.61 16.27
C GLY A 165 4.24 8.14 15.84
N SER A 166 3.28 7.38 16.38
CA SER A 166 3.21 5.93 16.13
C SER A 166 2.68 5.52 14.75
N MET A 167 2.44 6.47 13.82
CA MET A 167 1.89 6.21 12.49
C MET A 167 3.00 6.05 11.44
N ILE A 168 2.74 5.22 10.42
CA ILE A 168 3.52 5.08 9.19
C ILE A 168 2.56 5.27 8.01
N PRO A 169 2.49 6.47 7.39
CA PRO A 169 1.56 6.74 6.29
C PRO A 169 2.08 6.20 4.95
N LEU A 170 1.58 5.03 4.55
CA LEU A 170 1.88 4.37 3.28
C LEU A 170 0.81 4.58 2.19
N GLY A 171 -0.25 5.34 2.45
CA GLY A 171 -1.21 5.77 1.42
C GLY A 171 -0.76 7.02 0.67
N GLU A 172 -1.09 7.12 -0.62
CA GLU A 172 -0.82 8.33 -1.42
C GLU A 172 -1.58 9.56 -0.90
N THR A 173 -0.96 10.74 -1.00
CA THR A 173 -1.53 11.99 -0.49
C THR A 173 -2.43 12.71 -1.50
N VAL A 174 -3.27 13.63 -1.02
CA VAL A 174 -4.08 14.53 -1.87
C VAL A 174 -3.22 15.25 -2.91
N LEU A 175 -1.99 15.66 -2.55
CA LEU A 175 -1.04 16.26 -3.50
C LEU A 175 -0.65 15.26 -4.59
N GLN A 176 -0.17 14.07 -4.21
CA GLN A 176 0.27 13.02 -5.14
C GLN A 176 -0.85 12.60 -6.11
N MET A 177 -2.11 12.64 -5.68
CA MET A 177 -3.28 12.39 -6.54
C MET A 177 -3.65 13.59 -7.44
N VAL A 178 -3.73 14.80 -6.89
CA VAL A 178 -4.29 15.96 -7.61
C VAL A 178 -3.30 16.57 -8.60
N ASP A 179 -2.01 16.60 -8.29
CA ASP A 179 -1.00 17.31 -9.08
C ASP A 179 -0.80 16.78 -10.51
N PRO A 180 -0.83 15.45 -10.78
CA PRO A 180 -0.84 14.95 -12.16
C PRO A 180 -2.15 15.26 -12.89
N ILE A 181 -3.28 14.98 -12.24
CA ILE A 181 -4.54 14.77 -12.96
C ILE A 181 -5.20 16.08 -13.41
N ILE A 182 -5.12 17.14 -12.60
CA ILE A 182 -5.72 18.44 -12.94
C ILE A 182 -5.09 19.07 -14.19
N PRO A 183 -3.75 19.24 -14.31
CA PRO A 183 -3.14 19.78 -15.53
C PRO A 183 -3.25 18.82 -16.73
N PHE A 184 -3.12 17.50 -16.52
CA PHE A 184 -3.32 16.50 -17.58
C PHE A 184 -4.71 16.65 -18.23
N MET A 185 -5.75 16.67 -17.40
CA MET A 185 -7.14 16.72 -17.84
C MET A 185 -7.51 18.11 -18.40
N THR A 186 -7.07 19.18 -17.74
CA THR A 186 -7.39 20.57 -18.15
C THR A 186 -6.79 20.93 -19.52
N SER A 187 -5.60 20.41 -19.83
CA SER A 187 -4.94 20.65 -21.12
C SER A 187 -5.54 19.84 -22.28
N ARG A 188 -6.22 18.73 -22.00
CA ARG A 188 -6.70 17.75 -23.00
C ARG A 188 -8.20 17.79 -23.26
N PHE A 189 -9.03 18.04 -22.25
CA PHE A 189 -10.49 17.86 -22.36
C PHE A 189 -11.31 19.12 -22.09
N GLY A 190 -10.79 20.12 -21.37
CA GLY A 190 -11.48 21.40 -21.19
C GLY A 190 -11.13 22.14 -19.90
N LYS A 191 -11.75 23.31 -19.71
CA LYS A 191 -11.42 24.26 -18.64
C LYS A 191 -12.54 24.47 -17.62
N LYS A 192 -13.76 24.04 -17.91
CA LYS A 192 -14.89 24.07 -16.98
C LYS A 192 -14.95 22.77 -16.19
N TRP A 193 -14.68 22.86 -14.89
CA TRP A 193 -14.74 21.72 -14.00
C TRP A 193 -15.92 21.83 -13.05
N ALA A 194 -16.58 20.71 -12.80
CA ALA A 194 -17.47 20.56 -11.66
C ALA A 194 -16.91 19.52 -10.68
N PHE A 195 -17.30 19.65 -9.42
CA PHE A 195 -16.80 18.83 -8.31
C PHE A 195 -17.95 18.12 -7.63
N VAL A 196 -17.75 16.84 -7.29
CA VAL A 196 -18.75 16.03 -6.59
C VAL A 196 -18.09 15.06 -5.62
N GLY A 197 -18.54 15.02 -4.36
CA GLY A 197 -17.94 14.15 -3.34
C GLY A 197 -18.92 13.61 -2.31
N SER A 198 -18.47 12.60 -1.56
CA SER A 198 -19.17 12.18 -0.34
C SER A 198 -18.93 13.20 0.79
N ASP A 199 -19.93 13.52 1.59
CA ASP A 199 -19.84 14.60 2.59
C ASP A 199 -19.12 14.15 3.89
N TYR A 200 -17.79 14.17 3.84
CA TYR A 200 -16.89 14.08 4.99
C TYR A 200 -15.58 14.84 4.70
N GLN A 201 -14.60 14.79 5.60
CA GLN A 201 -13.42 15.69 5.55
C GLN A 201 -12.55 15.49 4.29
N PHE A 202 -12.21 14.25 3.93
CA PHE A 202 -11.28 13.98 2.83
C PHE A 202 -11.77 14.46 1.45
N PRO A 203 -13.02 14.20 1.01
CA PRO A 203 -13.51 14.71 -0.28
C PRO A 203 -13.57 16.24 -0.36
N ARG A 204 -13.70 16.93 0.79
CA ARG A 204 -13.69 18.39 0.89
C ARG A 204 -12.27 18.94 0.69
N ASP A 205 -11.30 18.44 1.45
CA ASP A 205 -9.89 18.86 1.32
C ASP A 205 -9.30 18.51 -0.06
N TYR A 206 -9.67 17.34 -0.62
CA TYR A 206 -9.34 16.94 -1.99
C TYR A 206 -9.92 17.93 -3.03
N THR A 207 -11.16 18.39 -2.82
CA THR A 207 -11.83 19.36 -3.68
C THR A 207 -11.21 20.76 -3.55
N ASP A 208 -10.92 21.23 -2.34
CA ASP A 208 -10.30 22.54 -2.10
C ASP A 208 -8.88 22.61 -2.68
N TYR A 209 -8.07 21.56 -2.49
CA TYR A 209 -6.73 21.47 -3.10
C TYR A 209 -6.81 21.42 -4.64
N ALA A 210 -7.74 20.64 -5.19
CA ALA A 210 -7.97 20.58 -6.63
C ALA A 210 -8.46 21.89 -7.24
N LYS A 211 -9.27 22.69 -6.53
CA LYS A 211 -9.66 24.04 -6.95
C LYS A 211 -8.46 24.99 -7.04
N VAL A 212 -7.50 24.90 -6.12
CA VAL A 212 -6.23 25.67 -6.20
C VAL A 212 -5.42 25.27 -7.44
N LYS A 213 -5.22 23.97 -7.68
CA LYS A 213 -4.47 23.47 -8.84
C LYS A 213 -5.17 23.76 -10.16
N LEU A 214 -6.51 23.77 -10.18
CA LEU A 214 -7.32 24.12 -11.34
C LEU A 214 -7.14 25.58 -11.75
N VAL A 215 -7.11 26.51 -10.80
CA VAL A 215 -6.85 27.93 -11.08
C VAL A 215 -5.43 28.11 -11.63
N ALA A 216 -4.44 27.38 -11.11
CA ALA A 216 -3.08 27.38 -11.65
C ALA A 216 -3.01 26.80 -13.08
N ALA A 217 -3.80 25.78 -13.41
CA ALA A 217 -3.98 25.27 -14.77
C ALA A 217 -4.82 26.19 -15.69
N GLY A 218 -5.32 27.32 -15.15
CA GLY A 218 -6.13 28.29 -15.88
C GLY A 218 -7.52 27.76 -16.26
N GLY A 219 -8.10 26.87 -15.46
CA GLY A 219 -9.50 26.45 -15.55
C GLY A 219 -10.41 27.21 -14.57
N MET A 220 -11.67 26.78 -14.47
CA MET A 220 -12.71 27.42 -13.65
C MET A 220 -13.70 26.41 -13.07
N VAL A 221 -14.19 26.67 -11.87
CA VAL A 221 -15.28 25.91 -11.23
C VAL A 221 -16.63 26.36 -11.82
N VAL A 222 -17.49 25.42 -12.20
CA VAL A 222 -18.87 25.71 -12.67
C VAL A 222 -19.97 25.08 -11.79
N ALA A 223 -19.66 24.05 -10.99
CA ALA A 223 -20.53 23.51 -9.95
C ALA A 223 -19.70 22.76 -8.89
N GLU A 224 -20.24 22.66 -7.68
CA GLU A 224 -19.65 21.94 -6.55
C GLU A 224 -20.77 21.37 -5.68
N GLU A 225 -20.79 20.06 -5.48
CA GLU A 225 -21.89 19.33 -4.83
C GLU A 225 -21.36 18.24 -3.88
N PHE A 226 -22.01 18.05 -2.73
CA PHE A 226 -21.70 16.97 -1.81
C PHE A 226 -22.98 16.27 -1.36
N ALA A 227 -22.92 14.96 -1.10
CA ALA A 227 -24.02 14.19 -0.54
C ALA A 227 -23.53 13.24 0.57
N PRO A 228 -24.34 12.93 1.60
CA PRO A 228 -23.95 12.05 2.70
C PRO A 228 -23.56 10.63 2.22
N LEU A 229 -22.68 9.96 2.96
CA LEU A 229 -22.36 8.54 2.73
C LEU A 229 -23.61 7.65 2.83
N GLY A 230 -23.75 6.70 1.91
CA GLY A 230 -24.94 5.87 1.74
C GLY A 230 -26.01 6.50 0.84
N THR A 231 -25.65 7.47 0.00
CA THR A 231 -26.58 8.07 -0.96
C THR A 231 -26.83 7.11 -2.13
N GLY A 232 -28.03 6.53 -2.18
CA GLY A 232 -28.44 5.60 -3.24
C GLY A 232 -28.97 6.27 -4.52
N ASP A 233 -29.51 7.49 -4.43
CA ASP A 233 -30.05 8.24 -5.58
C ASP A 233 -29.26 9.54 -5.80
N TRP A 234 -28.55 9.59 -6.92
CA TRP A 234 -27.72 10.72 -7.35
C TRP A 234 -28.37 11.58 -8.43
N SER A 235 -29.62 11.29 -8.83
CA SER A 235 -30.29 11.93 -9.96
C SER A 235 -30.38 13.46 -9.87
N SER A 236 -30.61 13.99 -8.66
CA SER A 236 -30.64 15.42 -8.37
C SER A 236 -29.26 16.07 -8.57
N VAL A 237 -28.20 15.48 -8.00
CA VAL A 237 -26.81 15.95 -8.13
C VAL A 237 -26.37 15.93 -9.60
N VAL A 238 -26.57 14.81 -10.29
CA VAL A 238 -26.26 14.66 -11.72
C VAL A 238 -27.01 15.68 -12.57
N SER A 239 -28.27 15.99 -12.25
CA SER A 239 -29.06 16.99 -12.97
C SER A 239 -28.48 18.40 -12.81
N LYS A 240 -28.01 18.77 -11.62
CA LYS A 240 -27.31 20.06 -11.39
C LYS A 240 -25.97 20.12 -12.13
N LEU A 241 -25.14 19.08 -12.01
CA LEU A 241 -23.86 18.97 -12.72
C LEU A 241 -24.07 19.14 -14.24
N LYS A 242 -25.07 18.45 -14.80
CA LYS A 242 -25.44 18.55 -16.22
C LYS A 242 -25.93 19.94 -16.62
N ALA A 243 -26.67 20.63 -15.75
CA ALA A 243 -27.14 22.00 -15.99
C ALA A 243 -25.99 23.04 -15.99
N ALA A 244 -24.93 22.81 -15.22
CA ALA A 244 -23.72 23.65 -15.23
C ALA A 244 -22.84 23.46 -16.49
N ALA A 245 -23.10 22.43 -17.29
CA ALA A 245 -22.37 22.08 -18.51
C ALA A 245 -20.82 22.12 -18.38
N PRO A 246 -20.24 21.36 -17.42
CA PRO A 246 -18.80 21.20 -17.29
C PRO A 246 -18.22 20.38 -18.44
N ASP A 247 -16.97 20.68 -18.79
CA ASP A 247 -16.17 19.86 -19.69
C ASP A 247 -15.69 18.58 -18.93
N ILE A 248 -15.43 18.72 -17.62
CA ILE A 248 -14.84 17.68 -16.76
C ILE A 248 -15.51 17.67 -15.37
N VAL A 249 -15.75 16.50 -14.79
CA VAL A 249 -16.16 16.30 -13.39
C VAL A 249 -15.04 15.63 -12.61
N LEU A 250 -14.57 16.27 -11.54
CA LEU A 250 -13.77 15.62 -10.52
C LEU A 250 -14.69 14.97 -9.49
N SER A 251 -14.52 13.67 -9.29
CA SER A 251 -15.37 12.84 -8.43
C SER A 251 -14.56 12.23 -7.28
N SER A 252 -14.97 12.57 -6.06
CA SER A 252 -14.48 12.08 -4.76
C SER A 252 -15.59 11.43 -3.95
N VAL A 253 -16.55 10.81 -4.64
CA VAL A 253 -17.54 9.88 -4.08
C VAL A 253 -16.86 8.51 -3.90
N VAL A 254 -17.11 7.81 -2.78
CA VAL A 254 -16.34 6.60 -2.39
C VAL A 254 -17.19 5.33 -2.33
N GLY A 255 -16.56 4.16 -2.44
CA GLY A 255 -17.19 2.85 -2.24
C GLY A 255 -18.45 2.61 -3.08
N GLY A 256 -19.49 2.04 -2.45
CA GLY A 256 -20.75 1.73 -3.15
C GLY A 256 -21.46 2.94 -3.76
N ASP A 257 -21.33 4.11 -3.13
CA ASP A 257 -21.92 5.37 -3.61
C ASP A 257 -21.29 5.83 -4.93
N ALA A 258 -19.99 5.56 -5.15
CA ALA A 258 -19.31 5.88 -6.41
C ALA A 258 -19.93 5.14 -7.59
N ILE A 259 -20.25 3.86 -7.40
CA ILE A 259 -20.91 3.01 -8.41
C ILE A 259 -22.32 3.54 -8.70
N ALA A 260 -23.06 3.98 -7.68
CA ALA A 260 -24.39 4.57 -7.84
C ALA A 260 -24.34 5.92 -8.59
N PHE A 261 -23.40 6.79 -8.23
CA PHE A 261 -23.19 8.09 -8.88
C PHE A 261 -22.87 7.94 -10.37
N ILE A 262 -21.90 7.08 -10.73
CA ILE A 262 -21.46 6.92 -12.12
C ILE A 262 -22.57 6.32 -12.98
N LYS A 263 -23.35 5.36 -12.45
CA LYS A 263 -24.54 4.82 -13.14
C LYS A 263 -25.61 5.87 -13.39
N ALA A 264 -25.84 6.78 -12.43
CA ALA A 264 -26.76 7.90 -12.62
C ALA A 264 -26.21 8.91 -13.66
N ALA A 265 -24.90 9.20 -13.63
CA ALA A 265 -24.22 10.07 -14.58
C ALA A 265 -24.30 9.55 -16.02
N ASP A 266 -24.12 8.25 -16.23
CA ASP A 266 -24.29 7.61 -17.53
C ASP A 266 -25.76 7.60 -17.98
N SER A 267 -26.65 7.07 -17.14
CA SER A 267 -28.09 6.91 -17.45
C SER A 267 -28.80 8.24 -17.75
N LEU A 268 -28.37 9.33 -17.11
CA LEU A 268 -28.89 10.68 -17.36
C LEU A 268 -28.11 11.43 -18.45
N GLY A 269 -27.11 10.81 -19.09
CA GLY A 269 -26.38 11.37 -20.23
C GLY A 269 -25.50 12.57 -19.89
N LEU A 270 -24.81 12.53 -18.75
CA LEU A 270 -23.72 13.45 -18.41
C LEU A 270 -22.41 13.01 -19.10
N LEU A 271 -22.07 11.73 -18.98
CA LEU A 271 -20.82 11.16 -19.54
C LEU A 271 -20.75 11.23 -21.07
N ALA A 272 -21.88 11.40 -21.75
CA ALA A 272 -21.97 11.59 -23.20
C ALA A 272 -21.35 12.91 -23.72
N LYS A 273 -20.99 13.85 -22.83
CA LYS A 273 -20.33 15.12 -23.17
C LYS A 273 -19.24 15.57 -22.19
N THR A 274 -19.28 15.08 -20.95
CA THR A 274 -18.41 15.49 -19.86
C THR A 274 -17.49 14.32 -19.49
N LYS A 275 -16.18 14.56 -19.39
CA LYS A 275 -15.24 13.56 -18.85
C LYS A 275 -15.40 13.45 -17.34
N ILE A 276 -15.20 12.27 -16.78
CA ILE A 276 -15.11 12.06 -15.33
C ILE A 276 -13.70 11.61 -14.96
N THR A 277 -13.23 12.03 -13.79
CA THR A 277 -11.91 11.72 -13.23
C THR A 277 -11.93 11.78 -11.71
N GLY A 278 -10.92 11.19 -11.05
CA GLY A 278 -10.77 11.18 -9.59
C GLY A 278 -11.06 9.81 -8.98
N ILE A 279 -10.96 9.74 -7.64
CA ILE A 279 -10.94 8.47 -6.90
C ILE A 279 -12.22 7.62 -7.00
N SER A 280 -13.32 8.15 -7.53
CA SER A 280 -14.52 7.36 -7.85
C SER A 280 -14.32 6.36 -9.00
N LEU A 281 -13.17 6.41 -9.69
CA LEU A 281 -12.83 5.52 -10.80
C LEU A 281 -11.75 4.51 -10.38
N GLN A 282 -12.11 3.52 -9.55
CA GLN A 282 -11.20 2.44 -9.14
C GLN A 282 -11.35 1.18 -10.01
N PRO A 283 -10.29 0.34 -10.15
CA PRO A 283 -10.33 -0.91 -10.94
C PRO A 283 -11.48 -1.86 -10.52
N GLU A 284 -11.67 -2.03 -9.21
CA GLU A 284 -12.68 -2.87 -8.57
C GLU A 284 -14.13 -2.46 -8.86
N PHE A 285 -14.38 -1.24 -9.33
CA PHE A 285 -15.71 -0.78 -9.71
C PHE A 285 -16.05 -1.13 -11.17
N TYR A 286 -15.06 -1.46 -12.00
CA TYR A 286 -15.30 -1.81 -13.40
C TYR A 286 -16.30 -2.97 -13.60
N PRO A 287 -16.26 -4.10 -12.84
CA PRO A 287 -17.25 -5.17 -12.97
C PRO A 287 -18.70 -4.72 -12.72
N ALA A 288 -18.90 -3.62 -11.99
CA ALA A 288 -20.21 -3.03 -11.75
C ALA A 288 -20.60 -1.95 -12.78
N LEU A 289 -19.62 -1.28 -13.40
CA LEU A 289 -19.80 -0.10 -14.27
C LEU A 289 -19.70 -0.42 -15.78
N GLY A 290 -18.87 -1.39 -16.16
CA GLY A 290 -18.59 -1.74 -17.55
C GLY A 290 -18.13 -0.54 -18.38
N SER A 291 -18.60 -0.49 -19.63
CA SER A 291 -18.15 0.51 -20.61
C SER A 291 -18.53 1.97 -20.30
N ALA A 292 -19.30 2.25 -19.25
CA ALA A 292 -19.58 3.62 -18.80
C ALA A 292 -18.30 4.38 -18.37
N VAL A 293 -17.23 3.66 -18.01
CA VAL A 293 -15.93 4.24 -17.65
C VAL A 293 -14.83 4.01 -18.69
N ASP A 294 -15.12 3.38 -19.84
CA ASP A 294 -14.13 3.21 -20.91
C ASP A 294 -13.67 4.58 -21.46
N GLY A 295 -12.37 4.76 -21.61
CA GLY A 295 -11.73 6.01 -22.05
C GLY A 295 -11.88 7.17 -21.05
N GLN A 296 -12.30 6.93 -19.81
CA GLN A 296 -12.14 7.88 -18.72
C GLN A 296 -10.71 7.80 -18.15
N PHE A 297 -10.30 8.83 -17.40
CA PHE A 297 -8.95 8.95 -16.87
C PHE A 297 -8.98 9.12 -15.37
N THR A 298 -7.96 8.61 -14.69
CA THR A 298 -7.80 8.74 -13.24
C THR A 298 -6.32 8.75 -12.87
N VAL A 299 -6.02 8.94 -11.59
CA VAL A 299 -4.67 8.87 -11.03
C VAL A 299 -4.54 7.64 -10.15
N ALA A 300 -3.38 6.99 -10.16
CA ALA A 300 -3.03 6.02 -9.14
C ALA A 300 -1.52 5.90 -8.95
N ARG A 301 -1.17 5.42 -7.75
CA ARG A 301 0.15 4.90 -7.41
C ARG A 301 0.43 3.55 -8.05
N TYR A 302 -0.61 2.72 -8.25
CA TYR A 302 -0.49 1.39 -8.83
C TYR A 302 -1.16 1.28 -10.21
N THR A 303 -0.53 0.50 -11.09
CA THR A 303 -1.16 -0.08 -12.28
C THR A 303 -0.46 -1.39 -12.64
N PRO A 304 -1.17 -2.40 -13.20
CA PRO A 304 -0.54 -3.61 -13.71
C PRO A 304 0.54 -3.38 -14.79
N GLU A 305 0.57 -2.22 -15.45
CA GLU A 305 1.63 -1.86 -16.42
C GLU A 305 2.99 -1.51 -15.78
N ILE A 306 3.12 -1.43 -14.45
CA ILE A 306 4.40 -1.19 -13.78
C ILE A 306 5.34 -2.39 -14.03
N ASN A 307 6.28 -2.22 -14.97
CA ASN A 307 7.14 -3.29 -15.46
C ASN A 307 8.33 -3.59 -14.53
N ASN A 308 8.13 -4.43 -13.51
CA ASN A 308 9.22 -5.06 -12.75
C ASN A 308 8.83 -6.48 -12.29
N GLU A 309 9.82 -7.30 -11.91
CA GLU A 309 9.58 -8.70 -11.54
C GLU A 309 8.71 -8.87 -10.29
N ARG A 310 8.77 -7.94 -9.33
CA ARG A 310 7.99 -7.98 -8.08
C ARG A 310 6.50 -7.77 -8.36
N ASN A 311 6.16 -6.81 -9.22
CA ASN A 311 4.79 -6.62 -9.71
C ASN A 311 4.32 -7.80 -10.56
N ALA A 312 5.15 -8.27 -11.48
CA ALA A 312 4.80 -9.43 -12.31
C ALA A 312 4.54 -10.70 -11.47
N GLU A 313 5.22 -10.87 -10.34
CA GLU A 313 4.92 -11.93 -9.37
C GLU A 313 3.61 -11.67 -8.59
N PHE A 314 3.39 -10.45 -8.11
CA PHE A 314 2.15 -10.05 -7.43
C PHE A 314 0.92 -10.29 -8.30
N ILE A 315 0.93 -9.85 -9.57
CA ILE A 315 -0.16 -10.06 -10.54
C ILE A 315 -0.48 -11.55 -10.69
N ARG A 316 0.54 -12.40 -10.87
CA ARG A 316 0.34 -13.86 -11.01
C ARG A 316 -0.29 -14.49 -9.78
N GLU A 317 0.18 -14.14 -8.58
CA GLU A 317 -0.34 -14.71 -7.34
C GLU A 317 -1.72 -14.12 -6.96
N TYR A 318 -2.01 -12.87 -7.30
CA TYR A 318 -3.33 -12.25 -7.12
C TYR A 318 -4.38 -12.91 -8.01
N ASN A 319 -4.12 -13.03 -9.31
CA ASN A 319 -5.06 -13.65 -10.25
C ASN A 319 -5.27 -15.15 -9.94
N LYS A 320 -4.23 -15.84 -9.47
CA LYS A 320 -4.30 -17.23 -8.97
C LYS A 320 -5.14 -17.38 -7.70
N ALA A 321 -5.18 -16.37 -6.84
CA ALA A 321 -5.96 -16.38 -5.60
C ALA A 321 -7.41 -15.89 -5.77
N HIS A 322 -7.67 -15.01 -6.74
CA HIS A 322 -8.93 -14.26 -6.85
C HIS A 322 -9.59 -14.28 -8.24
N GLY A 323 -8.95 -14.89 -9.25
CA GLY A 323 -9.36 -14.89 -10.64
C GLY A 323 -8.76 -13.74 -11.44
N ASP A 324 -8.72 -13.88 -12.77
CA ASP A 324 -8.29 -12.81 -13.67
C ASP A 324 -9.31 -11.66 -13.70
N GLY A 325 -8.83 -10.43 -13.63
CA GLY A 325 -9.66 -9.22 -13.69
C GLY A 325 -8.89 -7.95 -13.31
N PRO A 326 -9.58 -6.82 -13.11
CA PRO A 326 -9.00 -5.59 -12.58
C PRO A 326 -8.45 -5.83 -11.16
N ILE A 327 -7.17 -5.51 -10.94
CA ILE A 327 -6.53 -5.62 -9.63
C ILE A 327 -6.80 -4.33 -8.84
N PRO A 328 -7.39 -4.41 -7.64
CA PRO A 328 -7.66 -3.24 -6.80
C PRO A 328 -6.39 -2.47 -6.42
N SER A 329 -6.43 -1.13 -6.51
CA SER A 329 -5.27 -0.31 -6.09
C SER A 329 -4.97 -0.52 -4.60
N VAL A 330 -6.02 -0.50 -3.76
CA VAL A 330 -5.92 -0.70 -2.30
C VAL A 330 -5.43 -2.11 -1.93
N ALA A 331 -5.69 -3.13 -2.77
CA ALA A 331 -5.15 -4.48 -2.57
C ALA A 331 -3.65 -4.56 -2.88
N SER A 332 -3.17 -3.80 -3.88
CA SER A 332 -1.74 -3.71 -4.19
C SER A 332 -0.97 -3.01 -3.06
N ALA A 333 -1.51 -1.93 -2.50
CA ALA A 333 -0.97 -1.24 -1.33
C ALA A 333 -0.93 -2.14 -0.08
N ALA A 334 -2.02 -2.89 0.16
CA ALA A 334 -2.14 -3.85 1.26
C ALA A 334 -1.24 -5.09 1.12
N PHE A 335 -0.88 -5.47 -0.11
CA PHE A 335 0.14 -6.49 -0.36
C PHE A 335 1.54 -5.93 -0.13
N ASP A 336 1.84 -4.74 -0.66
CA ASP A 336 3.18 -4.16 -0.65
C ASP A 336 3.61 -3.62 0.71
N CYS A 337 2.68 -3.26 1.61
CA CYS A 337 3.00 -2.86 2.97
C CYS A 337 3.81 -3.92 3.74
N TRP A 338 3.70 -5.19 3.36
CA TRP A 338 4.53 -6.27 3.89
C TRP A 338 6.01 -6.13 3.54
N ASN A 339 6.36 -5.52 2.41
CA ASN A 339 7.76 -5.19 2.09
C ASN A 339 8.31 -4.12 3.03
N PHE A 340 7.52 -3.07 3.32
CA PHE A 340 7.87 -2.03 4.28
C PHE A 340 8.01 -2.59 5.71
N ILE A 341 7.00 -3.32 6.21
CA ILE A 341 7.00 -3.95 7.54
C ILE A 341 8.19 -4.92 7.68
N ARG A 342 8.44 -5.76 6.66
CA ARG A 342 9.57 -6.69 6.67
C ARG A 342 10.91 -5.96 6.75
N ALA A 343 11.11 -4.94 5.93
CA ALA A 343 12.36 -4.17 5.91
C ALA A 343 12.61 -3.44 7.25
N ALA A 344 11.57 -2.82 7.83
CA ALA A 344 11.65 -2.18 9.14
C ALA A 344 11.97 -3.20 10.26
N VAL A 345 11.26 -4.32 10.34
CA VAL A 345 11.50 -5.35 11.38
C VAL A 345 12.86 -6.03 11.23
N GLN A 346 13.34 -6.23 10.00
CA GLN A 346 14.70 -6.74 9.74
C GLN A 346 15.78 -5.74 10.17
N ARG A 347 15.61 -4.44 9.87
CA ARG A 347 16.53 -3.36 10.28
C ARG A 347 16.52 -3.12 11.79
N ALA A 348 15.36 -3.25 12.44
CA ALA A 348 15.21 -3.15 13.90
C ALA A 348 15.86 -4.32 14.66
N GLY A 349 15.98 -5.50 14.02
CA GLY A 349 16.53 -6.71 14.64
C GLY A 349 15.73 -7.20 15.87
N SER A 350 14.48 -6.77 16.01
CA SER A 350 13.61 -7.01 17.17
C SER A 350 12.13 -6.75 16.81
N PHE A 351 11.21 -7.20 17.66
CA PHE A 351 9.78 -6.83 17.62
C PHE A 351 9.43 -5.69 18.59
N ASP A 352 10.43 -5.07 19.19
CA ASP A 352 10.29 -3.93 20.10
C ASP A 352 9.74 -2.69 19.36
N ALA A 353 8.60 -2.17 19.84
CA ALA A 353 7.79 -1.16 19.16
C ALA A 353 8.58 0.09 18.75
N ASP A 354 9.33 0.68 19.67
CA ASP A 354 10.10 1.91 19.44
C ASP A 354 11.22 1.69 18.40
N LYS A 355 11.86 0.52 18.40
CA LYS A 355 12.87 0.15 17.40
C LYS A 355 12.24 -0.11 16.03
N VAL A 356 11.07 -0.75 15.98
CA VAL A 356 10.35 -0.98 14.71
C VAL A 356 9.91 0.36 14.11
N LEU A 357 9.36 1.28 14.91
CA LEU A 357 9.02 2.64 14.48
C LEU A 357 10.25 3.40 13.97
N SER A 358 11.32 3.42 14.76
CA SER A 358 12.59 4.08 14.40
C SER A 358 13.26 3.46 13.15
N ALA A 359 12.98 2.19 12.86
CA ALA A 359 13.50 1.51 11.68
C ALA A 359 12.76 1.85 10.37
N PHE A 360 11.59 2.51 10.43
CA PHE A 360 10.96 3.11 9.25
C PHE A 360 11.60 4.44 8.84
N ASP A 361 12.22 5.17 9.77
CA ASP A 361 12.85 6.47 9.46
C ASP A 361 14.05 6.30 8.53
N ASP A 362 14.07 6.97 7.38
CA ASP A 362 15.12 6.83 6.36
C ASP A 362 15.29 5.36 5.90
N LEU A 363 14.19 4.66 5.65
CA LEU A 363 14.16 3.27 5.18
C LEU A 363 14.04 3.18 3.65
N GLU A 364 14.84 2.31 3.03
CA GLU A 364 14.73 1.96 1.60
C GLU A 364 14.00 0.63 1.44
N VAL A 365 13.02 0.57 0.53
CA VAL A 365 12.11 -0.58 0.39
C VAL A 365 11.99 -1.02 -1.07
N GLN A 366 12.20 -2.32 -1.28
CA GLN A 366 11.99 -3.01 -2.56
C GLN A 366 10.49 -3.29 -2.76
N SER A 367 9.78 -2.31 -3.32
CA SER A 367 8.32 -2.27 -3.52
C SER A 367 7.88 -2.91 -4.85
N ILE A 368 6.62 -3.33 -4.98
CA ILE A 368 6.03 -3.67 -6.31
C ILE A 368 5.92 -2.45 -7.24
N LEU A 369 5.93 -1.23 -6.70
CA LEU A 369 5.59 0.00 -7.41
C LEU A 369 6.72 0.58 -8.28
N SER A 370 7.95 0.11 -8.13
CA SER A 370 9.15 0.67 -8.78
C SER A 370 10.23 -0.39 -8.99
N GLU A 371 11.07 -0.24 -10.02
CA GLU A 371 12.30 -1.04 -10.15
C GLU A 371 13.33 -0.60 -9.08
N ASP A 372 13.56 0.71 -8.95
CA ASP A 372 14.34 1.29 -7.86
C ASP A 372 13.66 1.13 -6.49
N ALA A 373 14.45 1.24 -5.42
CA ALA A 373 13.92 1.26 -4.05
C ALA A 373 13.10 2.53 -3.80
N LEU A 374 11.94 2.39 -3.16
CA LEU A 374 11.21 3.53 -2.61
C LEU A 374 11.84 3.96 -1.29
N LYS A 375 11.86 5.27 -1.03
CA LYS A 375 12.42 5.86 0.19
C LYS A 375 11.31 6.33 1.12
N VAL A 376 11.37 5.89 2.38
CA VAL A 376 10.57 6.41 3.49
C VAL A 376 11.26 7.65 4.07
N ALA A 377 10.55 8.76 4.15
CA ALA A 377 11.07 10.00 4.72
C ALA A 377 11.31 9.88 6.24
N PRO A 378 12.39 10.47 6.79
CA PRO A 378 12.63 10.48 8.22
C PRO A 378 11.57 11.32 8.96
N ALA A 379 11.22 10.88 10.18
CA ALA A 379 10.23 11.47 11.09
C ALA A 379 8.78 11.45 10.59
N SER A 380 8.47 11.93 9.38
CA SER A 380 7.10 11.87 8.83
C SER A 380 6.68 10.45 8.41
N ARG A 381 7.67 9.60 8.08
CA ARG A 381 7.51 8.21 7.60
C ARG A 381 6.58 8.06 6.39
N ALA A 382 6.36 9.17 5.69
CA ALA A 382 5.67 9.21 4.43
C ALA A 382 6.58 8.70 3.30
N VAL A 383 5.97 8.35 2.16
CA VAL A 383 6.69 7.80 1.02
C VAL A 383 6.44 8.66 -0.21
N ASP A 384 7.52 9.02 -0.88
CA ASP A 384 7.46 9.70 -2.16
C ASP A 384 7.24 8.62 -3.24
N TYR A 385 6.07 8.65 -3.88
CA TYR A 385 5.58 7.55 -4.72
C TYR A 385 5.63 7.89 -6.22
N PRO A 386 5.93 6.91 -7.10
CA PRO A 386 5.66 7.06 -8.51
C PRO A 386 4.14 7.15 -8.74
N MET A 387 3.71 8.21 -9.42
CA MET A 387 2.28 8.45 -9.71
C MET A 387 2.03 8.45 -11.22
N TYR A 388 0.92 7.85 -11.62
CA TYR A 388 0.53 7.66 -13.01
C TYR A 388 -0.86 8.23 -13.27
N VAL A 389 -1.03 8.92 -14.40
CA VAL A 389 -2.35 9.16 -14.97
C VAL A 389 -2.66 7.98 -15.90
N CYS A 390 -3.75 7.28 -15.60
CA CYS A 390 -4.17 6.07 -16.29
C CYS A 390 -5.45 6.28 -17.08
N GLU A 391 -5.48 5.78 -18.31
CA GLU A 391 -6.69 5.59 -19.12
C GLU A 391 -7.33 4.24 -18.77
N ILE A 392 -8.64 4.22 -18.53
CA ILE A 392 -9.41 2.99 -18.28
C ILE A 392 -9.84 2.40 -19.63
N LEU A 393 -9.46 1.16 -19.89
CA LEU A 393 -9.73 0.46 -21.14
C LEU A 393 -10.80 -0.64 -20.97
N PRO A 394 -11.44 -1.10 -22.08
CA PRO A 394 -12.40 -2.18 -22.04
C PRO A 394 -11.90 -3.44 -21.33
N GLY A 395 -12.72 -3.98 -20.42
CA GLY A 395 -12.34 -5.05 -19.50
C GLY A 395 -11.76 -4.57 -18.16
N GLY A 396 -11.61 -3.25 -17.97
CA GLY A 396 -11.11 -2.65 -16.73
C GLY A 396 -9.59 -2.73 -16.58
N THR A 397 -8.87 -3.00 -17.68
CA THR A 397 -7.42 -2.85 -17.74
C THR A 397 -7.06 -1.38 -17.79
N TRP A 398 -5.95 -1.00 -17.15
CA TRP A 398 -5.51 0.38 -17.02
C TRP A 398 -4.21 0.60 -17.76
N LYS A 399 -4.13 1.69 -18.52
CA LYS A 399 -2.97 2.03 -19.34
C LYS A 399 -2.38 3.37 -18.92
N ILE A 400 -1.06 3.44 -18.73
CA ILE A 400 -0.35 4.67 -18.43
C ILE A 400 -0.48 5.64 -19.61
N ALA A 401 -1.19 6.74 -19.39
CA ALA A 401 -1.34 7.84 -20.35
C ALA A 401 -0.28 8.93 -20.11
N GLU A 402 0.15 9.13 -18.86
CA GLU A 402 1.26 9.99 -18.47
C GLU A 402 1.87 9.46 -17.15
N SER A 403 3.19 9.46 -17.02
CA SER A 403 3.86 9.23 -15.75
C SER A 403 4.29 10.57 -15.18
N ALA A 404 3.90 10.86 -13.94
CA ALA A 404 4.30 12.07 -13.22
C ALA A 404 5.70 11.94 -12.58
N GLY A 405 6.32 10.77 -12.68
CA GLY A 405 7.52 10.42 -11.93
C GLY A 405 7.23 10.20 -10.44
N VAL A 406 8.28 10.19 -9.63
CA VAL A 406 8.17 10.13 -8.16
C VAL A 406 7.76 11.49 -7.63
N LEU A 407 6.60 11.56 -6.99
CA LEU A 407 6.06 12.79 -6.41
C LEU A 407 6.25 12.84 -4.89
N PRO A 408 6.64 14.00 -4.33
CA PRO A 408 6.77 14.15 -2.89
C PRO A 408 5.42 13.94 -2.21
N SER A 409 5.42 13.25 -1.09
CA SER A 409 4.26 13.10 -0.21
C SER A 409 3.67 14.44 0.22
N GLY A 410 4.50 15.47 0.36
CA GLY A 410 4.12 16.79 0.89
C GLY A 410 3.96 16.81 2.41
N LEU A 411 4.37 15.74 3.10
CA LEU A 411 4.35 15.63 4.57
C LEU A 411 5.69 16.10 5.16
N THR A 412 5.71 17.31 5.71
CA THR A 412 6.89 17.97 6.31
C THR A 412 6.98 17.81 7.83
N CYS A 413 8.22 17.68 8.31
CA CYS A 413 8.64 17.67 9.71
C CYS A 413 10.02 18.36 9.83
#